data_AF-A0A102D9C8-F1
#
_entry.id   AF-A0A102D9C8-F1
#
_cell.length_a   1.000
_cell.length_b   1.000
_cell.length_c   1.000
_cell.angle_alpha   90.00
_cell.angle_beta   90.00
_cell.angle_gamma   90.00
#
_symmetry.space_group_name_H-M   'P 1'
#
loop_
_entity.id
_entity.type
_entity.pdbx_description
1 polymer ?
#
loop_
_entity_poly.entity_id
_entity_poly.type
_entity_poly.pdbx_seq_one_letter_code
_entity_poly.pdbx_strand_id
1 'polypeptide(L)' 'MDLDDRPRPIGDLASQLARESLDHLSVDELAARIALLEAEIARTAAHRDRARSHRAAADALFGKASFGKASAPPSRNPSA' A
#
# COMPACT_ATOMS: atom_id res chain seq x y z
N MET A 1 -11.32 7.86 15.89
CA MET A 1 -9.89 8.23 15.88
C MET A 1 -9.52 8.49 14.43
N ASP A 2 -8.90 9.63 14.15
CA ASP A 2 -8.49 10.04 12.81
C ASP A 2 -7.33 9.15 12.31
N LEU A 3 -7.32 8.83 11.02
CA LEU A 3 -6.29 7.98 10.40
C LEU A 3 -4.90 8.65 10.42
N ASP A 4 -4.85 9.95 10.68
CA ASP A 4 -3.66 10.80 10.79
C ASP A 4 -3.00 10.79 12.17
N ASP A 5 -3.62 10.19 13.19
CA ASP A 5 -3.08 10.12 14.55
C ASP A 5 -2.21 8.87 14.79
N ARG A 6 -1.81 8.20 13.69
CA ARG A 6 -0.92 7.03 13.77
C ARG A 6 0.52 7.51 13.98
N PRO A 7 1.27 6.93 14.93
CA PRO A 7 2.68 7.25 15.09
C PRO A 7 3.40 7.08 13.75
N ARG A 8 4.05 8.14 13.27
CA ARG A 8 4.84 8.07 12.04
C ARG A 8 5.87 6.94 12.18
N PRO A 9 6.12 6.14 11.13
CA PRO A 9 7.03 5.01 11.24
C PRO A 9 8.38 5.45 11.79
N ILE A 10 8.78 4.82 12.89
CA ILE A 10 10.09 4.95 13.52
C ILE A 10 11.11 4.43 12.50
N GLY A 11 11.74 5.33 11.74
CA GLY A 11 12.88 5.07 10.87
C GLY A 11 12.63 4.05 9.76
N ASP A 12 12.54 4.50 8.52
CA ASP A 12 12.62 3.62 7.35
C ASP A 12 13.88 2.72 7.43
N LEU A 13 13.69 1.43 7.72
CA LEU A 13 14.76 0.44 7.86
C LEU A 13 15.57 0.31 6.56
N ALA A 14 14.96 0.51 5.39
CA ALA A 14 15.69 0.51 4.12
C ALA A 14 16.58 1.75 4.00
N SER A 15 16.12 2.92 4.44
CA SER A 15 16.95 4.12 4.56
C SER A 15 18.11 3.95 5.54
N GLN A 16 17.92 3.18 6.63
CA GLN A 16 19.00 2.88 7.57
C GLN A 16 20.03 1.93 6.93
N LEU A 17 19.56 0.85 6.30
CA LEU A 17 20.39 -0.11 5.58
C LEU A 17 21.22 0.55 4.47
N ALA A 18 20.63 1.53 3.76
CA ALA A 18 21.30 2.26 2.67
C ALA A 18 22.44 3.17 3.14
N ARG A 19 22.54 3.46 4.46
CA ARG A 19 23.62 4.28 5.03
C ARG A 19 24.77 3.45 5.61
N GLU A 20 24.63 2.13 5.67
CA GLU A 20 25.70 1.26 6.15
C GLU A 20 26.86 1.24 5.16
N SER A 21 28.09 1.43 5.65
CA SER A 21 29.29 1.25 4.80
C SER A 21 29.45 -0.23 4.44
N LEU A 22 29.76 -0.46 3.17
CA LEU A 22 30.04 -1.79 2.61
C LEU A 22 31.55 -2.06 2.48
N ASP A 23 32.41 -1.08 2.79
CA ASP A 23 33.84 -1.10 2.49
C ASP A 23 34.61 -2.19 3.24
N HIS A 24 34.03 -2.69 4.34
CA HIS A 24 34.63 -3.75 5.16
C HIS A 24 34.16 -5.16 4.81
N LEU A 25 33.18 -5.29 3.90
CA LEU A 25 32.65 -6.59 3.50
C LEU A 25 33.45 -7.17 2.33
N SER A 26 33.79 -8.45 2.45
CA SER A 26 34.31 -9.24 1.33
C SER A 26 33.24 -9.49 0.26
N VAL A 27 33.67 -9.95 -0.92
CA VAL A 27 32.76 -10.30 -2.03
C VAL A 27 31.74 -11.36 -1.62
N ASP A 28 32.16 -12.38 -0.87
CA ASP A 28 31.28 -13.45 -0.40
C ASP A 28 30.26 -12.93 0.62
N GLU A 29 30.67 -12.02 1.51
CA GLU A 29 29.76 -11.37 2.46
C GLU A 29 28.75 -10.45 1.76
N LEU A 30 29.18 -9.72 0.72
CA LEU A 30 28.29 -8.93 -0.12
C LEU A 30 27.27 -9.83 -0.84
N ALA A 31 27.71 -10.96 -1.40
CA ALA A 31 26.83 -11.93 -2.05
C ALA A 31 25.80 -12.50 -1.06
N ALA A 32 26.22 -12.88 0.14
CA ALA A 32 25.32 -13.35 1.20
C ALA A 32 24.31 -12.28 1.62
N ARG A 33 24.76 -11.02 1.78
CA ARG A 33 23.89 -9.89 2.09
C ARG A 33 22.85 -9.65 0.99
N ILE A 34 23.25 -9.69 -0.28
CA ILE A 34 22.33 -9.54 -1.42
C ILE A 34 21.26 -10.63 -1.39
N ALA A 35 21.64 -11.90 -1.22
CA ALA A 35 20.69 -13.01 -1.19
C ALA A 35 19.62 -12.85 -0.10
N LEU A 36 20.00 -12.35 1.09
CA LEU A 36 19.06 -12.08 2.18
C LEU A 36 18.09 -10.93 1.82
N LEU A 37 18.59 -9.87 1.20
CA LEU A 37 17.77 -8.72 0.81
C LEU A 37 16.80 -9.06 -0.31
N GLU A 38 17.20 -9.86 -1.29
CA GLU A 38 16.33 -10.37 -2.34
C GLU A 38 15.20 -11.24 -1.78
N ALA A 39 15.52 -12.11 -0.81
CA ALA A 39 14.51 -12.90 -0.10
C ALA A 39 13.51 -11.99 0.64
N GLU A 40 13.97 -10.92 1.27
CA GLU A 40 13.10 -9.97 1.97
C GLU A 40 12.21 -9.19 1.01
N ILE A 41 12.74 -8.79 -0.15
CA ILE A 41 11.96 -8.15 -1.22
C ILE A 41 10.84 -9.09 -1.67
N ALA A 42 11.16 -10.37 -1.91
CA ALA A 42 10.17 -11.36 -2.30
C ALA A 42 9.06 -11.54 -1.23
N ARG A 43 9.44 -11.64 0.05
CA ARG A 43 8.49 -11.70 1.17
C ARG A 43 7.57 -10.48 1.23
N THR A 44 8.15 -9.29 1.09
CA THR A 44 7.42 -8.01 1.13
C THR A 44 6.45 -7.89 -0.05
N ALA A 45 6.90 -8.22 -1.26
CA ALA A 45 6.06 -8.22 -2.45
C ALA A 45 4.88 -9.20 -2.31
N ALA A 46 5.14 -10.42 -1.85
CA ALA A 46 4.09 -11.42 -1.62
C ALA A 46 3.06 -10.96 -0.58
N HIS A 47 3.48 -10.24 0.46
CA HIS A 47 2.55 -9.66 1.44
C HIS A 47 1.70 -8.54 0.83
N ARG A 48 2.32 -7.61 0.09
CA ARG A 48 1.62 -6.52 -0.60
C ARG A 48 0.55 -7.07 -1.55
N ASP A 49 0.90 -8.09 -2.33
CA ASP A 49 -0.01 -8.63 -3.35
C ASP A 49 -1.20 -9.34 -2.72
N ARG A 50 -1.01 -10.06 -1.60
CA ARG A 50 -2.11 -10.60 -0.79
C ARG A 50 -3.00 -9.50 -0.22
N ALA A 51 -2.41 -8.44 0.33
CA ALA A 51 -3.19 -7.31 0.84
C ALA A 51 -4.01 -6.63 -0.28
N ARG A 52 -3.45 -6.51 -1.48
CA ARG A 52 -4.14 -5.96 -2.66
C ARG A 52 -5.32 -6.84 -3.09
N SER A 53 -5.15 -8.16 -3.12
CA SER A 53 -6.24 -9.08 -3.50
C SER A 53 -7.39 -9.03 -2.49
N HIS A 54 -7.10 -8.92 -1.19
CA HIS A 54 -8.12 -8.73 -0.17
C HIS A 54 -8.91 -7.43 -0.35
N ARG A 55 -8.23 -6.32 -0.64
CA ARG A 55 -8.91 -5.04 -0.93
C ARG A 55 -9.77 -5.13 -2.18
N ALA A 56 -9.26 -5.68 -3.27
CA ALA A 56 -10.02 -5.83 -4.52
C ALA A 56 -11.28 -6.70 -4.34
N ALA A 57 -11.19 -7.77 -3.54
CA ALA A 57 -12.34 -8.60 -3.20
C ALA A 57 -13.38 -7.83 -2.36
N ALA A 58 -12.93 -7.03 -1.38
CA ALA A 58 -13.82 -6.17 -0.60
C ALA A 58 -14.49 -5.08 -1.47
N ASP A 59 -13.73 -4.42 -2.35
CA ASP A 59 -14.24 -3.41 -3.27
C ASP A 59 -15.29 -4.01 -4.23
N ALA A 60 -15.09 -5.24 -4.70
CA ALA A 60 -16.07 -5.94 -5.54
C ALA A 60 -17.37 -6.28 -4.77
N LEU A 61 -17.25 -6.65 -3.49
CA LEU A 61 -18.39 -7.03 -2.64
C LEU A 61 -19.20 -5.82 -2.15
N PHE A 62 -18.53 -4.71 -1.85
CA PHE A 62 -19.13 -3.54 -1.18
C PHE A 62 -19.20 -2.27 -2.03
N GLY A 63 -18.38 -2.15 -3.09
CA GLY A 63 -18.24 -0.92 -3.89
C GLY A 63 -19.37 -0.66 -4.88
N LYS A 64 -20.25 -1.63 -5.17
CA LYS A 64 -21.34 -1.47 -6.15
C LYS A 64 -22.64 -0.92 -5.55
N ALA A 65 -22.75 -0.84 -4.22
CA ALA A 65 -23.96 -0.39 -3.52
C ALA A 65 -24.12 1.15 -3.45
N SER A 66 -23.11 1.94 -3.85
CA SER A 66 -23.10 3.40 -3.66
C SER A 66 -23.57 4.23 -4.87
N PHE A 67 -23.98 3.62 -5.99
CA PHE A 67 -24.49 4.38 -7.15
C PHE A 67 -25.92 3.97 -7.56
N GLY A 68 -26.82 3.99 -6.56
CA GLY A 68 -28.26 4.11 -6.78
C GLY A 68 -28.63 5.56 -7.13
N LYS A 69 -28.66 5.84 -8.43
CA LYS A 69 -29.14 7.05 -9.11
C LYS A 69 -30.25 7.81 -8.35
N ALA A 70 -29.94 8.98 -7.79
CA ALA A 70 -30.96 9.95 -7.40
C ALA A 70 -31.60 10.55 -8.66
N SER A 71 -32.77 10.02 -9.03
CA SER A 71 -33.65 10.61 -10.04
C SER A 71 -34.06 12.01 -9.59
N ALA A 72 -33.47 13.05 -10.19
CA ALA A 72 -33.89 14.43 -9.97
C ALA A 72 -35.39 14.61 -10.32
N PRO A 73 -36.18 15.33 -9.50
CA PRO A 73 -37.59 15.53 -9.79
C PRO A 73 -37.78 16.47 -10.99
N PRO A 74 -38.84 16.32 -11.80
CA PRO A 74 -39.07 17.17 -12.95
C PRO A 74 -39.40 18.61 -12.51
N SER A 75 -38.62 19.57 -13.02
CA SER A 75 -38.86 21.01 -12.87
C SER A 75 -40.24 21.38 -13.40
N ARG A 76 -41.14 21.81 -12.52
CA ARG A 76 -42.38 22.48 -12.92
C ARG A 76 -42.07 23.95 -13.20
N ASN A 77 -42.13 24.36 -14.46
CA ASN A 77 -42.19 25.78 -14.81
C ASN A 77 -43.56 26.35 -14.42
N PRO A 78 -43.64 27.50 -13.74
CA PRO A 78 -44.90 28.22 -13.63
C PRO A 78 -45.13 29.01 -14.92
N SER A 79 -46.27 28.79 -15.57
CA SER A 79 -46.87 29.74 -16.52
C SER A 79 -47.87 30.59 -15.76
N ALA A 80 -47.65 31.91 -15.73
CA ALA A 80 -48.61 33.02 -15.67
C ALA A 80 -47.90 34.28 -15.15
#